data_AF-A0A5E4GLY5-F1
#
_entry.id   AF-A0A5E4GLY5-F1
#
_cell.length_a   1.000
_cell.length_b   1.000
_cell.length_c   1.000
_cell.angle_alpha   90.00
_cell.angle_beta   90.00
_cell.angle_gamma   90.00
#
_symmetry.space_group_name_H-M   'P 1'
#
loop_
_entity.id
_entity.type
_entity.pdbx_description
1 polymer ?
#
loop_
_entity_poly.entity_id
_entity_poly.type
_entity_poly.pdbx_seq_one_letter_code
_entity_poly.pdbx_strand_id
1 'polypeptide(L)'
;EPMVAPKHMQDGSVAVTEQLETIDLSDDPVVQRPISISIHLTKEEKEVLVPLLKEFRDVFAWSYEEMPGLDPNLVSHTLNIEL
;
A
#
# COMPACT_ATOMS: atom_id res chain seq x y z
N GLU A 1 -34.78 1.07 12.37
CA GLU A 1 -33.54 1.88 12.43
C GLU A 1 -32.36 0.96 12.16
N PRO A 2 -31.30 1.41 11.46
CA PRO A 2 -30.11 0.58 11.27
C PRO A 2 -29.44 0.33 12.63
N MET A 3 -28.96 -0.89 12.85
CA MET A 3 -28.32 -1.28 14.10
C MET A 3 -26.96 -0.59 14.21
N VAL A 4 -26.79 0.25 15.23
CA VAL A 4 -25.49 0.84 15.56
C VAL A 4 -24.56 -0.29 16.01
N ALA A 5 -23.37 -0.34 15.39
CA ALA A 5 -22.39 -1.38 15.68
C ALA A 5 -22.01 -1.40 17.17
N PRO A 6 -21.89 -2.58 17.81
CA PRO A 6 -21.51 -2.70 19.21
C PRO A 6 -20.15 -2.02 19.51
N LYS A 7 -20.06 -1.31 20.64
CA LYS A 7 -18.88 -0.53 21.03
C LYS A 7 -17.58 -1.34 21.14
N HIS A 8 -17.66 -2.65 21.37
CA HIS A 8 -16.48 -3.54 21.42
C HIS A 8 -15.98 -3.96 20.02
N MET A 9 -16.77 -3.71 18.98
CA MET A 9 -16.37 -3.82 17.57
C MET A 9 -15.90 -2.47 17.01
N GLN A 10 -15.96 -1.41 17.81
CA GLN A 10 -15.19 -0.20 17.56
C GLN A 10 -13.79 -0.48 18.05
N ASP A 11 -13.05 -1.22 17.23
CA ASP A 11 -11.60 -1.17 17.29
C ASP A 11 -11.27 0.28 16.99
N GLY A 12 -11.10 1.07 18.05
CA GLY A 12 -10.58 2.40 17.95
C GLY A 12 -9.18 2.20 17.42
N SER A 13 -9.05 2.13 16.10
CA SER A 13 -7.82 2.43 15.41
C SER A 13 -7.47 3.80 15.96
N VAL A 14 -6.59 3.81 16.97
CA VAL A 14 -5.79 4.97 17.25
C VAL A 14 -5.14 5.16 15.91
N ALA A 15 -5.67 6.11 15.14
CA ALA A 15 -5.09 6.51 13.89
C ALA A 15 -3.72 7.07 14.29
N VAL A 16 -2.74 6.18 14.42
CA VAL A 16 -1.34 6.52 14.37
C VAL A 16 -1.24 7.05 12.96
N THR A 17 -1.37 8.37 12.83
CA THR A 17 -1.10 9.08 11.59
C THR A 17 0.39 8.99 11.39
N GLU A 18 0.84 7.83 10.89
CA GLU A 18 2.19 7.62 10.44
C GLU A 18 2.41 8.60 9.29
N GLN A 19 3.31 9.56 9.50
CA GLN A 19 3.69 10.47 8.44
C GLN A 19 4.63 9.71 7.52
N LEU A 20 4.23 9.58 6.26
CA LEU A 20 4.95 8.84 5.25
C LEU A 20 5.36 9.77 4.10
N GLU A 21 6.50 9.48 3.48
CA GLU A 21 6.90 10.05 2.21
C GLU A 21 6.83 8.98 1.12
N THR A 22 6.55 9.42 -0.11
CA THR A 22 6.52 8.53 -1.27
C THR A 22 7.87 8.54 -1.97
N ILE A 23 8.38 7.35 -2.28
CA ILE A 23 9.56 7.14 -3.11
C ILE A 23 9.20 6.25 -4.29
N ASP A 24 9.86 6.44 -5.44
CA ASP A 24 9.71 5.58 -6.61
C ASP A 24 10.86 4.57 -6.67
N LEU A 25 10.51 3.28 -6.73
CA LEU A 25 11.47 2.19 -6.88
C LEU A 25 11.83 1.93 -8.35
N SER A 26 11.09 2.51 -9.30
CA SER A 26 11.38 2.35 -10.71
C SER A 26 12.65 3.12 -11.11
N ASP A 27 13.40 2.55 -12.06
CA ASP A 27 14.48 3.24 -12.76
C ASP A 27 14.04 3.65 -14.18
N ASP A 28 12.85 3.23 -14.61
CA ASP A 28 12.25 3.57 -15.89
C ASP A 28 11.42 4.87 -15.73
N PRO A 29 11.64 5.90 -16.55
CA PRO A 29 10.91 7.16 -16.46
C PRO A 29 9.43 7.06 -16.86
N VAL A 30 9.02 5.98 -17.54
CA VAL A 30 7.65 5.74 -18.01
C VAL A 30 6.87 4.88 -17.01
N VAL A 31 7.54 3.92 -16.36
CA VAL A 31 6.90 3.01 -15.39
C VAL A 31 7.13 3.55 -13.98
N GLN A 32 6.07 3.81 -13.21
CA GLN A 32 6.19 4.22 -11.81
C GLN A 32 5.93 3.04 -10.87
N ARG A 33 6.72 2.93 -9.80
CA ARG A 33 6.57 1.93 -8.74
C ARG A 33 6.64 2.62 -7.37
N PRO A 34 5.63 3.44 -7.03
CA PRO A 34 5.64 4.25 -5.81
C PRO A 34 5.37 3.39 -4.57
N ILE A 35 6.12 3.66 -3.51
CA ILE A 35 5.87 3.11 -2.17
C ILE A 35 5.98 4.21 -1.12
N SER A 36 5.42 3.95 0.06
CA SER A 36 5.46 4.89 1.18
C SER A 36 6.41 4.38 2.27
N ILE A 37 7.35 5.20 2.70
CA ILE A 37 8.26 4.94 3.83
C ILE A 37 8.09 6.01 4.90
N SER A 38 8.44 5.71 6.16
CA SER A 38 8.28 6.68 7.25
C SER A 38 9.18 7.90 7.04
N ILE A 39 8.62 9.11 7.24
CA ILE A 39 9.42 10.34 7.22
C ILE A 39 10.43 10.42 8.37
N HIS A 40 10.20 9.62 9.42
CA HIS A 40 10.99 9.64 10.64
C HIS A 40 12.29 8.82 10.52
N LEU A 41 12.52 8.15 9.38
CA LEU A 41 13.78 7.49 9.09
C LEU A 41 14.91 8.53 9.03
N THR A 42 16.01 8.22 9.72
CA THR A 42 17.26 8.98 9.62
C THR A 42 17.85 8.91 8.21
N LYS A 43 18.79 9.80 7.90
CA LYS A 43 19.44 9.82 6.59
C LYS A 43 20.18 8.51 6.33
N GLU A 44 20.87 8.01 7.36
CA GLU A 44 21.64 6.78 7.31
C GLU A 44 20.74 5.56 7.09
N GLU A 45 19.57 5.51 7.74
CA GLU A 45 18.58 4.45 7.51
C GLU A 45 18.03 4.50 6.09
N LYS A 46 17.71 5.68 5.55
CA LYS A 46 17.25 5.83 4.17
C LYS A 46 18.31 5.44 3.15
N GLU A 47 19.57 5.77 3.40
CA GLU A 47 20.71 5.40 2.53
C GLU A 47 20.90 3.88 2.42
N VAL A 48 20.48 3.11 3.43
CA VAL A 48 20.50 1.64 3.39
C VAL A 48 19.19 1.06 2.87
N LEU A 49 18.04 1.59 3.31
CA LEU A 49 16.72 1.05 3.01
C LEU A 49 16.32 1.26 1.55
N VAL A 50 16.54 2.45 0.98
CA VAL A 50 16.07 2.77 -0.37
C VAL A 50 16.76 1.90 -1.43
N PRO A 51 18.10 1.71 -1.43
CA PRO A 51 18.75 0.80 -2.36
C PRO A 51 18.29 -0.64 -2.20
N LEU A 52 18.07 -1.11 -0.97
CA LEU A 52 17.57 -2.45 -0.70
C LEU A 52 16.17 -2.65 -1.32
N LEU A 53 15.25 -1.70 -1.11
CA LEU A 53 13.91 -1.78 -1.69
C LEU A 53 13.96 -1.75 -3.23
N LYS A 54 14.88 -0.98 -3.82
CA LYS A 54 15.11 -0.97 -5.27
C LYS A 54 15.66 -2.30 -5.79
N GLU A 55 16.58 -2.93 -5.08
CA GLU A 55 17.15 -4.23 -5.42
C GLU A 55 16.07 -5.33 -5.48
N PHE A 56 15.11 -5.29 -4.55
CA PHE A 56 14.01 -6.26 -4.43
C PHE A 56 12.68 -5.77 -5.01
N ARG A 57 12.72 -4.84 -5.96
CA ARG A 57 11.51 -4.24 -6.55
C ARG A 57 10.62 -5.26 -7.25
N ASP A 58 11.19 -6.32 -7.80
CA ASP A 58 10.50 -7.41 -8.48
C ASP A 58 9.77 -8.38 -7.54
N VAL A 59 10.02 -8.30 -6.24
CA VAL A 59 9.33 -9.13 -5.22
C VAL A 59 7.93 -8.62 -4.92
N PHE A 60 7.66 -7.33 -5.13
CA PHE A 60 6.34 -6.75 -4.89
C PHE A 60 5.39 -7.05 -6.05
N ALA A 61 4.12 -7.28 -5.73
CA ALA A 61 3.04 -7.28 -6.71
C ALA A 61 2.53 -5.84 -6.88
N TRP A 62 2.80 -5.26 -8.04
CA TRP A 62 2.45 -3.89 -8.42
C TRP A 62 1.05 -3.81 -9.02
N SER A 63 0.53 -4.94 -9.47
CA SER A 63 -0.86 -5.12 -9.86
C SER A 63 -1.46 -6.36 -9.18
N TYR A 64 -2.79 -6.43 -9.14
CA TYR A 64 -3.48 -7.62 -8.64
C TYR A 64 -3.21 -8.87 -9.49
N GLU A 65 -2.88 -8.70 -10.77
CA GLU A 65 -2.54 -9.81 -11.67
C GLU A 65 -1.23 -10.50 -11.25
N GLU A 66 -0.33 -9.76 -10.60
CA GLU A 66 0.94 -10.26 -10.09
C GLU A 66 0.80 -10.98 -8.73
N MET A 67 -0.42 -11.10 -8.16
CA MET A 67 -0.67 -11.81 -6.91
C MET A 67 -1.23 -13.23 -7.13
N PRO A 68 -0.38 -14.26 -7.31
CA PRO A 68 -0.85 -15.63 -7.49
C PRO A 68 -1.50 -16.16 -6.21
N GLY A 69 -2.75 -16.63 -6.33
CA GLY A 69 -3.49 -17.26 -5.23
C GLY A 69 -4.65 -16.42 -4.67
N LEU A 70 -4.82 -15.17 -5.11
CA LEU A 70 -6.04 -14.39 -4.88
C LEU A 70 -7.03 -14.63 -6.02
N ASP A 71 -8.26 -15.01 -5.68
CA ASP A 71 -9.35 -15.13 -6.66
C ASP A 71 -9.71 -13.71 -7.16
N PRO A 72 -9.60 -13.42 -8.47
CA PRO A 72 -9.97 -12.13 -9.03
C PRO A 72 -11.41 -11.72 -8.66
N ASN A 73 -12.32 -12.68 -8.53
CA ASN A 73 -13.72 -12.42 -8.17
C ASN A 73 -13.89 -12.00 -6.70
N LEU A 74 -12.90 -12.27 -5.84
CA LEU A 74 -12.88 -11.83 -4.45
C LEU A 74 -12.36 -10.39 -4.31
N VAL A 75 -11.39 -10.00 -5.15
CA VAL A 75 -10.70 -8.70 -5.04
C VAL A 75 -11.27 -7.61 -5.95
N SER A 76 -12.01 -7.97 -7.00
CA SER A 76 -12.67 -7.00 -7.88
C SER A 76 -14.09 -6.69 -7.40
N HIS A 77 -14.36 -5.43 -7.07
CA HIS A 77 -15.72 -4.92 -6.89
C HIS A 77 -16.10 -4.08 -8.10
N THR A 78 -17.06 -4.55 -8.89
CA THR A 78 -17.62 -3.77 -10.00
C THR A 78 -18.61 -2.76 -9.44
N LEU A 79 -18.30 -1.46 -9.56
CA LEU A 79 -19.27 -0.42 -9.26
C LEU A 79 -20.30 -0.42 -10.39
N ASN A 80 -21.54 -0.81 -10.09
CA ASN A 80 -22.63 -0.76 -11.06
C ASN A 80 -23.13 0.69 -11.17
N ILE A 81 -22.42 1.51 -11.95
CA ILE A 81 -22.85 2.87 -12.30
C ILE A 81 -23.71 2.79 -13.56
N GLU A 82 -25.02 3.03 -13.40
CA GLU A 82 -25.91 3.33 -14.53
C GLU A 82 -25.55 4.73 -15.06
N LEU A 83 -25.23 4.81 -16.36
CA LEU A 83 -25.01 6.07 -17.09
C LEU A 83 -26.34 6.72 -17.49
#